data_AF-A0A494ST15-F1
#
_entry.id   AF-A0A494ST15-F1
#
_cell.length_a   1.000
_cell.length_b   1.000
_cell.length_c   1.000
_cell.angle_alpha   90.00
_cell.angle_beta   90.00
_cell.angle_gamma   90.00
#
_symmetry.space_group_name_H-M   'P 1'
#
loop_
_entity.id
_entity.type
_entity.pdbx_description
1 polymer ?
#
loop_
_entity_poly.entity_id
_entity_poly.type
_entity_poly.pdbx_seq_one_letter_code
_entity_poly.pdbx_strand_id
1 'polypeptide(L)'
;MHTERTSSTLDSPLTLACGQVLPNRIMKAALSEGLATGEHSPDVRLERLYTQWGAGGYGLVLTGNVMVDRRHIGEPGNVVIEDDRDHDALSRWAKATRDGGSPVWMQLNHPGRQANPLATHAKPVAPSAVAPGIPGLPAPRALTDYEIGDIVERFAAAASVAETAGFDGVQIHGAHGYLVSQFLSPSANKRDDRWGGDLDGRMRFVLEVVRSIRATVSPGFAVGIKLNSADFQKGGFTEEESRLVVEQLTGEHIDLIEISGGSYESPAMMGRPVTVADSTRAREAYFLDYAREVRQAAGDVPLAVTGGFRTRSAMSVAVGSGDCDVVGLGRPAAVVTASGHALIRDSAERLESPRITLGLPKKYSALKSLDGALDLQWHTDQLHLVGNGGDPDPGRPLWKTTATMLQRNGVDAFRSRRGSTGPDPALRKFERERFIGRYLANPVMRGLTAAGVRISSMTDIETVGRKSGLARQVPVSAKFDATGAWIISQHGTRSGWGANIADEPRVRLRVGTEWRPGTAVFVYDDDVTERARSFASNPLLRRLVSAAFTALQTTPISVRVTFDR
;
A
#
# COMPACT_ATOMS: atom_id res chain seq x y z
N MET A 1 48.96 4.61 5.62
CA MET A 1 48.66 5.89 6.29
C MET A 1 47.18 5.88 6.61
N HIS A 2 46.81 5.66 7.88
CA HIS A 2 45.45 5.94 8.33
C HIS A 2 45.32 7.46 8.42
N THR A 3 44.58 8.07 7.50
CA THR A 3 44.10 9.44 7.65
C THR A 3 43.26 9.50 8.93
N GLU A 4 43.71 10.28 9.91
CA GLU A 4 42.90 10.63 11.08
C GLU A 4 41.62 11.31 10.56
N ARG A 5 40.50 10.59 10.52
CA ARG A 5 39.18 11.21 10.32
C ARG A 5 38.94 12.09 11.54
N THR A 6 38.93 13.41 11.35
CA THR A 6 38.42 14.35 12.35
C THR A 6 37.04 13.90 12.81
N SER A 7 36.85 13.74 14.12
CA SER A 7 35.57 13.34 14.73
C SER A 7 34.45 14.24 14.21
N SER A 8 33.56 13.68 13.39
CA SER A 8 32.45 14.42 12.79
C SER A 8 31.32 14.62 13.81
N THR A 9 30.67 15.76 13.78
CA THR A 9 29.50 16.06 14.62
C THR A 9 28.22 16.07 13.79
N LEU A 10 27.06 16.05 14.45
CA LEU A 10 25.77 16.05 13.74
C LEU A 10 25.58 17.27 12.83
N ASP A 11 26.14 18.42 13.19
CA ASP A 11 26.10 19.68 12.44
C ASP A 11 27.22 19.83 11.39
N SER A 12 28.15 18.87 11.33
CA SER A 12 29.21 18.89 10.32
C SER A 12 28.64 18.65 8.91
N PRO A 13 29.03 19.43 7.90
CA PRO A 13 28.61 19.17 6.53
C PRO A 13 29.22 17.87 5.98
N LEU A 14 28.63 17.35 4.89
CA LEU A 14 29.12 16.19 4.15
C LEU A 14 29.08 16.48 2.65
N THR A 15 30.24 16.42 1.99
CA THR A 15 30.32 16.52 0.52
C THR A 15 30.19 15.13 -0.09
N LEU A 16 29.30 14.98 -1.06
CA LEU A 16 29.09 13.74 -1.81
C LEU A 16 29.95 13.73 -3.08
N ALA A 17 30.12 12.55 -3.69
CA ALA A 17 30.97 12.38 -4.87
C ALA A 17 30.49 13.20 -6.08
N CYS A 18 29.18 13.37 -6.26
CA CYS A 18 28.57 14.25 -7.25
C CYS A 18 28.81 15.76 -7.01
N GLY A 19 29.43 16.16 -5.90
CA GLY A 19 29.70 17.55 -5.53
C GLY A 19 28.60 18.23 -4.72
N GLN A 20 27.45 17.58 -4.52
CA GLN A 20 26.41 18.08 -3.62
C GLN A 20 26.91 18.09 -2.16
N VAL A 21 26.56 19.13 -1.40
CA VAL A 21 26.91 19.27 0.02
C VAL A 21 25.65 19.13 0.87
N LEU A 22 25.61 18.13 1.75
CA LEU A 22 24.63 18.04 2.83
C LEU A 22 25.07 18.99 3.95
N PRO A 23 24.23 19.95 4.40
CA PRO A 23 24.65 20.94 5.39
C PRO A 23 24.87 20.35 6.78
N ASN A 24 24.34 19.15 7.06
CA ASN A 24 24.54 18.44 8.32
C ASN A 24 24.30 16.92 8.14
N ARG A 25 24.48 16.13 9.19
CA ARG A 25 24.43 14.65 9.16
C ARG A 25 23.04 14.06 9.48
N ILE A 26 21.98 14.86 9.47
CA ILE A 26 20.63 14.43 9.84
C ILE A 26 19.73 14.36 8.61
N MET A 27 19.26 13.17 8.26
CA MET A 27 18.37 12.95 7.11
C MET A 27 16.93 12.71 7.57
N LYS A 28 15.95 13.39 6.97
CA LYS A 28 14.55 12.95 7.01
C LYS A 28 14.44 11.75 6.08
N ALA A 29 14.28 10.56 6.67
CA ALA A 29 14.14 9.33 5.91
C ALA A 29 12.78 9.29 5.19
N ALA A 30 12.71 8.50 4.11
CA ALA A 30 11.46 8.30 3.39
C ALA A 30 10.35 7.75 4.29
N LEU A 31 9.15 8.35 4.18
CA LEU A 31 7.93 7.97 4.90
C LEU A 31 6.81 7.94 3.87
N SER A 32 5.95 6.92 3.86
CA SER A 32 4.82 6.89 2.92
C SER A 32 3.81 7.96 3.29
N GLU A 33 3.73 9.05 2.52
CA GLU A 33 2.78 10.13 2.79
C GLU A 33 1.38 9.78 2.32
N GLY A 34 1.24 9.14 1.15
CA GLY A 34 -0.07 8.82 0.58
C GLY A 34 -0.92 10.07 0.31
N LEU A 35 -0.30 11.16 -0.16
CA LEU A 35 -0.91 12.49 -0.33
C LEU A 35 -1.15 12.89 -1.80
N ALA A 36 -0.85 12.03 -2.78
CA ALA A 36 -1.15 12.32 -4.18
C ALA A 36 -2.66 12.54 -4.42
N THR A 37 -2.98 13.18 -5.54
CA THR A 37 -4.37 13.29 -6.04
C THR A 37 -4.87 11.93 -6.56
N GLY A 38 -6.14 11.87 -6.96
CA GLY A 38 -6.71 10.67 -7.60
C GLY A 38 -6.05 10.28 -8.93
N GLU A 39 -5.36 11.23 -9.57
CA GLU A 39 -4.58 11.00 -10.81
C GLU A 39 -3.11 10.64 -10.52
N HIS A 40 -2.76 10.42 -9.25
CA HIS A 40 -1.39 10.18 -8.78
C HIS A 40 -0.41 11.35 -9.00
N SER A 41 -0.92 12.55 -9.19
CA SER A 41 -0.12 13.78 -9.28
C SER A 41 0.14 14.39 -7.90
N PRO A 42 1.27 15.08 -7.68
CA PRO A 42 1.48 15.85 -6.47
C PRO A 42 0.56 17.07 -6.41
N ASP A 43 0.21 17.51 -5.20
CA ASP A 43 -0.56 18.73 -4.98
C ASP A 43 0.00 19.55 -3.80
N VAL A 44 -0.68 20.67 -3.50
CA VAL A 44 -0.31 21.62 -2.45
C VAL A 44 -0.09 20.98 -1.06
N ARG A 45 -0.66 19.80 -0.79
CA ARG A 45 -0.46 19.11 0.49
C ARG A 45 0.96 18.57 0.62
N LEU A 46 1.55 18.07 -0.47
CA LEU A 46 2.97 17.70 -0.49
C LEU A 46 3.85 18.93 -0.38
N GLU A 47 3.52 20.02 -1.08
CA GLU A 47 4.27 21.28 -0.96
C GLU A 47 4.35 21.75 0.50
N ARG A 48 3.21 21.85 1.19
CA ARG A 48 3.15 22.26 2.61
C ARG A 48 3.93 21.36 3.55
N LEU A 49 3.78 20.04 3.37
CA LEU A 49 4.47 19.06 4.20
C LEU A 49 5.99 19.18 4.04
N TYR A 50 6.47 19.36 2.81
CA TYR A 50 7.90 19.46 2.54
C TYR A 50 8.47 20.83 2.87
N THR A 51 7.68 21.90 2.87
CA THR A 51 8.07 23.18 3.45
C THR A 51 8.36 23.06 4.93
N GLN A 52 7.53 22.32 5.69
CA GLN A 52 7.77 22.10 7.12
C GLN A 52 9.05 21.29 7.37
N TRP A 53 9.30 20.24 6.59
CA TRP A 53 10.56 19.49 6.70
C TRP A 53 11.76 20.29 6.20
N GLY A 54 11.64 21.09 5.14
CA GLY A 54 12.69 21.98 4.67
C GLY A 54 13.13 22.96 5.75
N ALA A 55 12.17 23.61 6.42
CA ALA A 55 12.44 24.49 7.56
C ALA A 55 12.89 23.73 8.83
N GLY A 56 12.90 22.40 8.81
CA GLY A 56 13.16 21.54 9.96
C GLY A 56 14.63 21.33 10.30
N GLY A 57 15.55 21.86 9.49
CA GLY A 57 16.99 21.82 9.74
C GLY A 57 17.67 20.49 9.39
N TYR A 58 17.13 19.74 8.42
CA TYR A 58 17.75 18.49 7.96
C TYR A 58 18.90 18.76 6.99
N GLY A 59 19.85 17.83 6.94
CA GLY A 59 20.92 17.77 5.95
C GLY A 59 20.46 17.16 4.62
N LEU A 60 19.41 16.34 4.65
CA LEU A 60 18.80 15.74 3.47
C LEU A 60 17.33 15.42 3.75
N VAL A 61 16.45 15.72 2.80
CA VAL A 61 15.03 15.36 2.87
C VAL A 61 14.72 14.35 1.77
N LEU A 62 14.33 13.13 2.15
CA LEU A 62 13.88 12.13 1.18
C LEU A 62 12.37 12.17 1.01
N THR A 63 11.89 12.02 -0.22
CA THR A 63 10.47 11.82 -0.43
C THR A 63 9.98 10.46 0.07
N GLY A 64 8.67 10.27 0.25
CA GLY A 64 8.11 8.92 0.25
C GLY A 64 8.12 8.29 -1.14
N ASN A 65 7.47 7.13 -1.24
CA ASN A 65 7.48 6.31 -2.46
C ASN A 65 6.87 7.05 -3.66
N VAL A 66 7.67 7.27 -4.68
CA VAL A 66 7.23 7.67 -6.02
C VAL A 66 7.32 6.45 -6.95
N MET A 67 6.20 6.10 -7.56
CA MET A 67 6.09 4.91 -8.41
C MET A 67 6.51 5.24 -9.84
N VAL A 68 7.30 4.36 -10.44
CA VAL A 68 7.78 4.52 -11.84
C VAL A 68 6.82 3.93 -12.89
N ASP A 69 5.71 3.34 -12.45
CA ASP A 69 4.74 2.67 -13.31
C ASP A 69 3.31 2.78 -12.74
N ARG A 70 2.41 3.47 -13.46
CA ARG A 70 1.02 3.66 -13.02
C ARG A 70 0.23 2.35 -12.92
N ARG A 71 0.67 1.32 -13.66
CA ARG A 71 0.06 -0.02 -13.64
C ARG A 71 0.33 -0.73 -12.30
N HIS A 72 1.32 -0.25 -11.53
CA HIS A 72 1.79 -0.87 -10.32
C HIS A 72 2.01 0.16 -9.21
N ILE A 73 0.98 0.39 -8.39
CA ILE A 73 1.08 1.25 -7.20
C ILE A 73 1.00 0.44 -5.90
N GLY A 74 1.72 0.88 -4.87
CA GLY A 74 1.69 0.28 -3.54
C GLY A 74 0.48 0.75 -2.73
N GLU A 75 0.20 2.05 -2.79
CA GLU A 75 -0.85 2.74 -2.05
C GLU A 75 -1.62 3.68 -2.99
N PRO A 76 -2.95 3.84 -2.80
CA PRO A 76 -3.75 4.73 -3.65
C PRO A 76 -3.26 6.18 -3.70
N GLY A 77 -2.57 6.66 -2.66
CA GLY A 77 -2.04 8.01 -2.58
C GLY A 77 -0.56 8.15 -2.98
N ASN A 78 0.05 7.13 -3.61
CA ASN A 78 1.40 7.30 -4.16
C ASN A 78 1.40 8.26 -5.34
N VAL A 79 2.45 9.07 -5.44
CA VAL A 79 2.75 9.84 -6.65
C VAL A 79 3.32 8.87 -7.69
N VAL A 80 2.97 9.07 -8.97
CA VAL A 80 3.49 8.29 -10.09
C VAL A 80 4.19 9.23 -11.06
N ILE A 81 5.37 8.84 -11.56
CA ILE A 81 6.10 9.58 -12.60
C ILE A 81 6.46 8.63 -13.73
N GLU A 82 5.95 8.93 -14.92
CA GLU A 82 6.28 8.22 -16.17
C GLU A 82 6.70 9.19 -17.29
N ASP A 83 6.35 10.47 -17.16
CA ASP A 83 6.62 11.56 -18.09
C ASP A 83 6.52 12.91 -17.35
N ASP A 84 6.66 14.01 -18.09
CA ASP A 84 6.71 15.39 -17.58
C ASP A 84 5.33 16.05 -17.41
N ARG A 85 4.21 15.31 -17.48
CA ARG A 85 2.85 15.88 -17.42
C ARG A 85 2.58 16.73 -16.16
N ASP A 86 3.24 16.40 -15.05
CA ASP A 86 3.08 17.04 -13.75
C ASP A 86 4.26 17.96 -13.41
N HIS A 87 5.07 18.37 -14.40
CA HIS A 87 6.31 19.13 -14.22
C HIS A 87 6.15 20.34 -13.30
N ASP A 88 5.13 21.18 -13.51
CA ASP A 88 4.88 22.35 -12.67
C ASP A 88 4.64 22.00 -11.19
N ALA A 89 3.89 20.92 -10.93
CA ALA A 89 3.58 20.48 -9.58
C ALA A 89 4.79 19.80 -8.91
N LEU A 90 5.55 19.02 -9.67
CA LEU A 90 6.83 18.45 -9.25
C LEU A 90 7.84 19.55 -8.93
N SER A 91 7.91 20.61 -9.74
CA SER A 91 8.79 21.75 -9.50
C SER A 91 8.43 22.54 -8.26
N ARG A 92 7.15 22.72 -7.95
CA ARG A 92 6.75 23.33 -6.67
C ARG A 92 7.13 22.45 -5.49
N TRP A 93 6.95 21.13 -5.62
CA TRP A 93 7.33 20.18 -4.59
C TRP A 93 8.85 20.18 -4.34
N ALA A 94 9.67 20.14 -5.39
CA ALA A 94 11.12 20.23 -5.29
C ALA A 94 11.59 21.54 -4.63
N LYS A 95 10.96 22.67 -4.96
CA LYS A 95 11.28 23.98 -4.37
C LYS A 95 10.87 24.11 -2.90
N ALA A 96 10.01 23.23 -2.38
CA ALA A 96 9.44 23.36 -1.05
C ALA A 96 10.50 23.33 0.07
N THR A 97 11.66 22.69 -0.13
CA THR A 97 12.75 22.63 0.86
C THR A 97 13.80 23.73 0.70
N ARG A 98 13.77 24.48 -0.40
CA ARG A 98 14.85 25.40 -0.81
C ARG A 98 15.11 26.50 0.21
N ASP A 99 14.07 27.10 0.77
CA ASP A 99 14.20 28.18 1.77
C ASP A 99 14.86 27.71 3.07
N GLY A 100 14.77 26.41 3.37
CA GLY A 100 15.43 25.80 4.52
C GLY A 100 16.84 25.30 4.24
N GLY A 101 17.32 25.40 2.99
CA GLY A 101 18.67 24.99 2.59
C GLY A 101 18.91 23.46 2.61
N SER A 102 17.87 22.65 2.75
CA SER A 102 17.98 21.19 2.73
C SER A 102 17.82 20.68 1.28
N PRO A 103 18.78 19.91 0.74
CA PRO A 103 18.55 19.22 -0.52
C PRO A 103 17.42 18.20 -0.38
N VAL A 104 16.68 17.99 -1.47
CA VAL A 104 15.55 17.06 -1.52
C VAL A 104 15.78 16.01 -2.60
N TRP A 105 15.73 14.73 -2.21
CA TRP A 105 15.82 13.63 -3.15
C TRP A 105 14.51 12.86 -3.23
N MET A 106 14.17 12.44 -4.44
CA MET A 106 12.97 11.64 -4.70
C MET A 106 13.25 10.14 -4.53
N GLN A 107 12.48 9.45 -3.70
CA GLN A 107 12.59 8.00 -3.58
C GLN A 107 11.78 7.29 -4.67
N LEU A 108 12.47 6.76 -5.67
CA LEU A 108 11.89 5.99 -6.77
C LEU A 108 11.65 4.53 -6.35
N ASN A 109 10.48 4.00 -6.70
CA ASN A 109 10.08 2.65 -6.34
C ASN A 109 9.23 1.97 -7.42
N HIS A 110 9.24 0.64 -7.39
CA HIS A 110 8.26 -0.22 -8.05
C HIS A 110 7.80 -1.28 -7.04
N PRO A 111 6.49 -1.45 -6.79
CA PRO A 111 6.02 -2.23 -5.64
C PRO A 111 6.18 -3.75 -5.83
N GLY A 112 6.29 -4.21 -7.08
CA GLY A 112 6.45 -5.62 -7.43
C GLY A 112 5.30 -6.46 -6.88
N ARG A 113 5.60 -7.60 -6.21
CA ARG A 113 4.58 -8.49 -5.62
C ARG A 113 3.76 -7.84 -4.49
N GLN A 114 4.15 -6.66 -4.01
CA GLN A 114 3.43 -5.90 -2.99
C GLN A 114 2.49 -4.84 -3.60
N ALA A 115 2.35 -4.77 -4.92
CA ALA A 115 1.40 -3.89 -5.57
C ALA A 115 -0.02 -4.16 -5.08
N ASN A 116 -0.84 -3.12 -4.94
CA ASN A 116 -2.22 -3.28 -4.50
C ASN A 116 -3.12 -3.62 -5.71
N PRO A 117 -3.59 -4.88 -5.84
CA PRO A 117 -4.40 -5.30 -6.98
C PRO A 117 -5.79 -4.64 -6.99
N LEU A 118 -6.27 -4.20 -5.82
CA LEU A 118 -7.56 -3.50 -5.70
C LEU A 118 -7.49 -2.06 -6.19
N ALA A 119 -6.30 -1.46 -6.17
CA ALA A 119 -6.09 -0.07 -6.57
C ALA A 119 -5.72 0.06 -8.06
N THR A 120 -5.05 -0.93 -8.64
CA THR A 120 -4.55 -0.88 -10.03
C THR A 120 -5.39 -1.66 -11.03
N HIS A 121 -6.29 -2.53 -10.57
CA HIS A 121 -6.95 -3.55 -11.39
C HIS A 121 -5.99 -4.44 -12.21
N ALA A 122 -4.68 -4.37 -11.94
CA ALA A 122 -3.63 -5.12 -12.61
C ALA A 122 -3.15 -6.24 -11.69
N LYS A 123 -2.72 -7.35 -12.30
CA LYS A 123 -2.05 -8.41 -11.55
C LYS A 123 -0.65 -7.94 -11.17
N PRO A 124 -0.26 -7.98 -9.88
CA PRO A 124 1.09 -7.64 -9.45
C PRO A 124 2.15 -8.46 -10.21
N VAL A 125 3.31 -7.86 -10.43
CA VAL A 125 4.45 -8.47 -11.15
C VAL A 125 5.66 -8.62 -10.23
N ALA A 126 6.54 -9.58 -10.52
CA ALA A 126 7.70 -9.89 -9.67
C ALA A 126 8.76 -10.64 -10.50
N PRO A 127 10.00 -10.81 -10.00
CA PRO A 127 10.99 -11.68 -10.65
C PRO A 127 10.48 -13.12 -10.85
N SER A 128 9.64 -13.63 -9.94
CA SER A 128 9.07 -14.97 -10.03
C SER A 128 7.63 -15.00 -9.49
N ALA A 129 6.86 -16.01 -9.87
CA ALA A 129 5.46 -16.21 -9.44
C ALA A 129 5.34 -16.75 -8.00
N VAL A 130 6.07 -16.14 -7.06
CA VAL A 130 6.09 -16.50 -5.64
C VAL A 130 5.18 -15.55 -4.87
N ALA A 131 4.09 -16.08 -4.32
CA ALA A 131 3.17 -15.30 -3.50
C ALA A 131 3.88 -14.74 -2.26
N PRO A 132 3.53 -13.52 -1.82
CA PRO A 132 4.05 -13.03 -0.57
C PRO A 132 3.51 -13.88 0.61
N GLY A 133 4.27 -13.98 1.69
CA GLY A 133 3.91 -14.66 2.94
C GLY A 133 2.73 -14.02 3.70
N ILE A 134 1.99 -13.12 3.05
CA ILE A 134 0.83 -12.40 3.59
C ILE A 134 -0.44 -13.17 3.18
N PRO A 135 -1.24 -13.68 4.14
CA PRO A 135 -2.41 -14.49 3.84
C PRO A 135 -3.40 -13.83 2.88
N GLY A 136 -3.67 -14.50 1.77
CA GLY A 136 -4.73 -14.13 0.83
C GLY A 136 -4.36 -13.08 -0.21
N LEU A 137 -3.07 -12.72 -0.33
CA LEU A 137 -2.55 -12.09 -1.54
C LEU A 137 -2.23 -13.19 -2.58
N PRO A 138 -2.71 -13.07 -3.83
CA PRO A 138 -2.43 -14.04 -4.86
C PRO A 138 -0.96 -13.98 -5.30
N ALA A 139 -0.47 -15.07 -5.91
CA ALA A 139 0.84 -15.07 -6.53
C ALA A 139 0.92 -13.98 -7.65
N PRO A 140 2.02 -13.22 -7.71
CA PRO A 140 2.25 -12.28 -8.79
C PRO A 140 2.47 -13.02 -10.11
N ARG A 141 2.52 -12.28 -11.22
CA ARG A 141 3.01 -12.77 -12.50
C ARG A 141 4.53 -12.60 -12.55
N ALA A 142 5.25 -13.60 -13.06
CA ALA A 142 6.68 -13.45 -13.34
C ALA A 142 6.90 -12.47 -14.51
N LEU A 143 7.87 -11.57 -14.36
CA LEU A 143 8.31 -10.65 -15.40
C LEU A 143 9.04 -11.38 -16.52
N THR A 144 8.84 -10.94 -17.76
CA THR A 144 9.67 -11.33 -18.91
C THR A 144 10.96 -10.49 -18.97
N ASP A 145 11.97 -10.93 -19.72
CA ASP A 145 13.22 -10.18 -19.91
C ASP A 145 12.97 -8.75 -20.43
N TYR A 146 12.06 -8.61 -21.41
CA TYR A 146 11.66 -7.31 -21.96
C TYR A 146 11.03 -6.39 -20.91
N GLU A 147 10.13 -6.91 -20.08
CA GLU A 147 9.48 -6.12 -19.03
C GLU A 147 10.47 -5.70 -17.92
N ILE A 148 11.51 -6.51 -17.66
CA ILE A 148 12.57 -6.11 -16.75
C ILE A 148 13.32 -4.91 -17.34
N GLY A 149 13.64 -4.94 -18.64
CA GLY A 149 14.23 -3.80 -19.36
C GLY A 149 13.34 -2.55 -19.33
N ASP A 150 12.05 -2.67 -19.66
CA ASP A 150 11.07 -1.56 -19.60
C ASP A 150 11.03 -0.92 -18.20
N ILE A 151 11.07 -1.73 -17.13
CA ILE A 151 11.10 -1.19 -15.76
C ILE A 151 12.41 -0.44 -15.47
N VAL A 152 13.57 -0.95 -15.92
CA VAL A 152 14.87 -0.25 -15.80
C VAL A 152 14.82 1.11 -16.48
N GLU A 153 14.27 1.18 -17.70
CA GLU A 153 14.11 2.44 -18.43
C GLU A 153 13.15 3.41 -17.72
N ARG A 154 12.07 2.91 -17.11
CA ARG A 154 11.13 3.72 -16.32
C ARG A 154 11.77 4.36 -15.09
N PHE A 155 12.69 3.66 -14.42
CA PHE A 155 13.48 4.27 -13.33
C PHE A 155 14.32 5.45 -13.84
N ALA A 156 14.98 5.31 -14.99
CA ALA A 156 15.77 6.37 -15.59
C ALA A 156 14.90 7.54 -16.08
N ALA A 157 13.77 7.27 -16.72
CA ALA A 157 12.81 8.29 -17.14
C ALA A 157 12.29 9.10 -15.94
N ALA A 158 11.88 8.42 -14.86
CA ALA A 158 11.42 9.10 -13.65
C ALA A 158 12.54 9.94 -12.99
N ALA A 159 13.78 9.47 -12.99
CA ALA A 159 14.92 10.25 -12.49
C ALA A 159 15.20 11.50 -13.34
N SER A 160 15.11 11.39 -14.66
CA SER A 160 15.24 12.53 -15.59
C SER A 160 14.14 13.57 -15.37
N VAL A 161 12.89 13.13 -15.17
CA VAL A 161 11.78 14.04 -14.82
C VAL A 161 12.00 14.69 -13.45
N ALA A 162 12.52 13.95 -12.46
CA ALA A 162 12.85 14.52 -11.16
C ALA A 162 13.95 15.59 -11.25
N GLU A 163 15.01 15.35 -12.03
CA GLU A 163 16.08 16.32 -12.26
C GLU A 163 15.55 17.58 -12.96
N THR A 164 14.80 17.42 -14.06
CA THR A 164 14.24 18.56 -14.81
C THR A 164 13.19 19.34 -14.02
N ALA A 165 12.49 18.70 -13.08
CA ALA A 165 11.61 19.37 -12.13
C ALA A 165 12.37 20.16 -11.05
N GLY A 166 13.65 19.84 -10.82
CA GLY A 166 14.54 20.56 -9.91
C GLY A 166 14.74 19.90 -8.55
N PHE A 167 14.51 18.60 -8.42
CA PHE A 167 15.01 17.83 -7.27
C PHE A 167 16.55 17.81 -7.30
N ASP A 168 17.20 17.61 -6.15
CA ASP A 168 18.67 17.59 -6.07
C ASP A 168 19.25 16.17 -6.33
N GLY A 169 18.38 15.15 -6.32
CA GLY A 169 18.77 13.77 -6.55
C GLY A 169 17.61 12.78 -6.48
N VAL A 170 17.93 11.50 -6.63
CA VAL A 170 17.01 10.38 -6.41
C VAL A 170 17.60 9.34 -5.45
N GLN A 171 16.73 8.61 -4.77
CA GLN A 171 17.06 7.41 -4.02
C GLN A 171 16.30 6.21 -4.59
N ILE A 172 17.01 5.16 -4.99
CA ILE A 172 16.41 3.90 -5.42
C ILE A 172 15.94 3.11 -4.20
N HIS A 173 14.68 2.66 -4.17
CA HIS A 173 14.19 1.82 -3.08
C HIS A 173 14.55 0.33 -3.28
N GLY A 174 15.75 -0.06 -2.84
CA GLY A 174 16.29 -1.43 -2.84
C GLY A 174 16.00 -2.29 -1.61
N ALA A 175 14.91 -2.00 -0.88
CA ALA A 175 14.67 -2.52 0.47
C ALA A 175 13.20 -2.89 0.70
N HIS A 176 12.87 -3.39 1.89
CA HIS A 176 11.50 -3.62 2.37
C HIS A 176 10.63 -4.58 1.53
N GLY A 177 11.24 -5.42 0.69
CA GLY A 177 10.53 -6.38 -0.13
C GLY A 177 9.84 -5.78 -1.36
N TYR A 178 10.17 -4.55 -1.77
CA TYR A 178 9.78 -4.00 -3.08
C TYR A 178 10.60 -4.59 -4.22
N LEU A 179 10.31 -4.23 -5.47
CA LEU A 179 10.78 -4.98 -6.64
C LEU A 179 12.30 -5.18 -6.67
N VAL A 180 13.09 -4.12 -6.44
CA VAL A 180 14.56 -4.20 -6.40
C VAL A 180 15.02 -5.20 -5.33
N SER A 181 14.45 -5.14 -4.13
CA SER A 181 14.71 -6.10 -3.05
C SER A 181 14.22 -7.52 -3.39
N GLN A 182 13.13 -7.67 -4.16
CA GLN A 182 12.64 -8.97 -4.63
C GLN A 182 13.63 -9.62 -5.59
N PHE A 183 14.31 -8.85 -6.46
CA PHE A 183 15.35 -9.38 -7.35
C PHE A 183 16.58 -9.86 -6.56
N LEU A 184 17.02 -9.11 -5.55
CA LEU A 184 18.16 -9.47 -4.70
C LEU A 184 17.89 -10.73 -3.85
N SER A 185 16.66 -10.87 -3.36
CA SER A 185 16.31 -11.96 -2.44
C SER A 185 16.13 -13.31 -3.14
N PRO A 186 16.90 -14.35 -2.80
CA PRO A 186 16.71 -15.70 -3.34
C PRO A 186 15.37 -16.32 -2.90
N SER A 187 14.68 -15.75 -1.90
CA SER A 187 13.35 -16.20 -1.48
C SER A 187 12.25 -15.79 -2.47
N ALA A 188 12.41 -14.64 -3.13
CA ALA A 188 11.44 -14.05 -4.05
C ALA A 188 11.86 -14.22 -5.53
N ASN A 189 13.16 -14.28 -5.81
CA ASN A 189 13.73 -14.52 -7.13
C ASN A 189 14.15 -15.98 -7.30
N LYS A 190 13.38 -16.73 -8.09
CA LYS A 190 13.58 -18.14 -8.44
C LYS A 190 13.90 -18.32 -9.93
N ARG A 191 14.37 -17.26 -10.60
CA ARG A 191 14.72 -17.31 -12.01
C ARG A 191 15.99 -18.12 -12.23
N ASP A 192 16.07 -18.73 -13.40
CA ASP A 192 17.20 -19.51 -13.93
C ASP A 192 17.85 -18.83 -15.16
N ASP A 193 17.48 -17.57 -15.43
CA ASP A 193 18.06 -16.72 -16.47
C ASP A 193 19.05 -15.70 -15.90
N ARG A 194 19.51 -14.76 -16.75
CA ARG A 194 20.50 -13.74 -16.38
C ARG A 194 20.09 -12.78 -15.25
N TRP A 195 18.82 -12.80 -14.83
CA TRP A 195 18.28 -11.96 -13.77
C TRP A 195 18.06 -12.69 -12.45
N GLY A 196 18.48 -13.96 -12.35
CA GLY A 196 18.42 -14.74 -11.11
C GLY A 196 19.52 -15.78 -11.03
N GLY A 197 19.27 -16.86 -10.28
CA GLY A 197 20.30 -17.84 -9.96
C GLY A 197 21.23 -17.34 -8.84
N ASP A 198 22.50 -17.15 -9.16
CA ASP A 198 23.52 -16.67 -8.22
C ASP A 198 23.37 -15.18 -7.88
N LEU A 199 24.25 -14.66 -7.02
CA LEU A 199 24.17 -13.27 -6.60
C LEU A 199 24.36 -12.31 -7.78
N ASP A 200 25.24 -12.63 -8.73
CA ASP A 200 25.52 -11.80 -9.91
C ASP A 200 24.27 -11.60 -10.76
N GLY A 201 23.54 -12.69 -11.05
CA GLY A 201 22.26 -12.60 -11.75
C GLY A 201 21.20 -11.83 -10.96
N ARG A 202 21.13 -12.04 -9.64
CA ARG A 202 20.14 -11.35 -8.77
C ARG A 202 20.41 -9.85 -8.60
N MET A 203 21.67 -9.43 -8.51
CA MET A 203 22.03 -8.02 -8.38
C MET A 203 22.08 -7.28 -9.71
N ARG A 204 22.09 -7.98 -10.85
CA ARG A 204 22.03 -7.37 -12.18
C ARG A 204 20.94 -6.30 -12.29
N PHE A 205 19.73 -6.59 -11.81
CA PHE A 205 18.62 -5.63 -11.89
C PHE A 205 18.94 -4.29 -11.21
N VAL A 206 19.49 -4.30 -10.00
CA VAL A 206 19.82 -3.04 -9.31
C VAL A 206 20.97 -2.29 -9.99
N LEU A 207 21.98 -3.01 -10.50
CA LEU A 207 23.09 -2.40 -11.21
C LEU A 207 22.63 -1.75 -12.52
N GLU A 208 21.77 -2.41 -13.29
CA GLU A 208 21.20 -1.85 -14.52
C GLU A 208 20.31 -0.63 -14.24
N VAL A 209 19.54 -0.63 -13.14
CA VAL A 209 18.79 0.57 -12.70
C VAL A 209 19.72 1.75 -12.41
N VAL A 210 20.80 1.53 -11.64
CA VAL A 210 21.77 2.59 -11.33
C VAL A 210 22.43 3.13 -12.59
N ARG A 211 22.93 2.23 -13.45
CA ARG A 211 23.57 2.57 -14.73
C ARG A 211 22.65 3.37 -15.64
N SER A 212 21.39 2.94 -15.77
CA SER A 212 20.39 3.59 -16.62
C SER A 212 20.05 5.00 -16.13
N ILE A 213 19.88 5.17 -14.81
CA ILE A 213 19.71 6.51 -14.19
C ILE A 213 20.95 7.37 -14.45
N ARG A 214 22.15 6.86 -14.16
CA ARG A 214 23.41 7.59 -14.35
C ARG A 214 23.68 7.99 -15.80
N ALA A 215 23.23 7.20 -16.76
CA ALA A 215 23.35 7.52 -18.18
C ALA A 215 22.44 8.69 -18.62
N THR A 216 21.40 9.02 -17.84
CA THR A 216 20.37 9.99 -18.24
C THR A 216 20.44 11.30 -17.44
N VAL A 217 20.89 11.24 -16.18
CA VAL A 217 20.98 12.43 -15.30
C VAL A 217 22.34 13.11 -15.38
N SER A 218 22.41 14.40 -15.01
CA SER A 218 23.70 15.10 -14.96
C SER A 218 24.63 14.56 -13.86
N PRO A 219 25.97 14.70 -14.00
CA PRO A 219 26.91 14.23 -12.99
C PRO A 219 26.75 14.89 -11.61
N GLY A 220 26.15 16.09 -11.55
CA GLY A 220 25.88 16.82 -10.30
C GLY A 220 24.59 16.41 -9.60
N PHE A 221 23.72 15.65 -10.28
CA PHE A 221 22.49 15.13 -9.71
C PHE A 221 22.76 13.86 -8.91
N ALA A 222 22.34 13.86 -7.64
CA ALA A 222 22.73 12.79 -6.76
C ALA A 222 21.92 11.49 -6.99
N VAL A 223 22.58 10.34 -6.88
CA VAL A 223 21.94 9.02 -6.95
C VAL A 223 22.33 8.21 -5.73
N GLY A 224 21.36 7.97 -4.85
CA GLY A 224 21.49 7.10 -3.70
C GLY A 224 20.66 5.82 -3.80
N ILE A 225 20.85 4.92 -2.84
CA ILE A 225 20.06 3.70 -2.73
C ILE A 225 19.78 3.36 -1.27
N LYS A 226 18.56 2.88 -0.99
CA LYS A 226 18.23 2.25 0.30
C LYS A 226 18.28 0.74 0.16
N LEU A 227 19.09 0.07 0.96
CA LEU A 227 19.27 -1.39 0.94
C LEU A 227 18.88 -2.04 2.28
N ASN A 228 18.42 -3.28 2.19
CA ASN A 228 18.27 -4.14 3.37
C ASN A 228 19.64 -4.65 3.82
N SER A 229 19.92 -4.65 5.12
CA SER A 229 21.05 -5.39 5.70
C SER A 229 20.86 -6.90 5.52
N ALA A 230 19.63 -7.39 5.75
CA ALA A 230 19.20 -8.76 5.49
C ALA A 230 17.66 -8.87 5.46
N ASP A 231 17.15 -9.99 4.96
CA ASP A 231 15.70 -10.30 4.96
C ASP A 231 15.19 -10.91 6.29
N PHE A 232 16.11 -11.35 7.17
CA PHE A 232 15.80 -12.03 8.44
C PHE A 232 14.89 -13.25 8.32
N GLN A 233 14.95 -13.93 7.17
CA GLN A 233 14.23 -15.15 6.85
C GLN A 233 15.22 -16.22 6.43
N LYS A 234 14.93 -17.48 6.77
CA LYS A 234 15.76 -18.62 6.36
C LYS A 234 15.75 -18.71 4.83
N GLY A 235 16.92 -18.63 4.20
CA GLY A 235 17.08 -18.68 2.74
C GLY A 235 16.68 -17.37 2.03
N GLY A 236 16.70 -16.23 2.73
CA GLY A 236 16.59 -14.89 2.15
C GLY A 236 17.95 -14.22 1.93
N PHE A 237 17.93 -12.94 1.56
CA PHE A 237 19.12 -12.11 1.36
C PHE A 237 19.92 -11.97 2.66
N THR A 238 21.23 -12.26 2.60
CA THR A 238 22.13 -12.28 3.77
C THR A 238 22.96 -11.01 3.90
N GLU A 239 23.56 -10.79 5.08
CA GLU A 239 24.49 -9.67 5.33
C GLU A 239 25.74 -9.77 4.44
N GLU A 240 26.23 -10.99 4.19
CA GLU A 240 27.36 -11.23 3.29
C GLU A 240 27.03 -10.88 1.84
N GLU A 241 25.86 -11.29 1.34
CA GLU A 241 25.39 -10.91 0.01
C GLU A 241 25.16 -9.40 -0.09
N SER A 242 24.63 -8.77 0.97
CA SER A 242 24.44 -7.32 1.04
C SER A 242 25.77 -6.56 0.99
N ARG A 243 26.81 -7.06 1.67
CA ARG A 243 28.17 -6.50 1.57
C ARG A 243 28.72 -6.54 0.15
N LEU A 244 28.56 -7.67 -0.55
CA LEU A 244 29.01 -7.82 -1.94
C LEU A 244 28.23 -6.90 -2.90
N VAL A 245 26.93 -6.73 -2.68
CA VAL A 245 26.10 -5.80 -3.44
C VAL A 245 26.53 -4.35 -3.21
N VAL A 246 26.83 -3.97 -1.96
CA VAL A 246 27.40 -2.66 -1.64
C VAL A 246 28.72 -2.44 -2.37
N GLU A 247 29.63 -3.42 -2.34
CA GLU A 247 30.91 -3.36 -3.03
C GLU A 247 30.74 -3.10 -4.54
N GLN A 248 29.83 -3.82 -5.21
CA GLN A 248 29.54 -3.58 -6.62
C GLN A 248 28.93 -2.19 -6.88
N LEU A 249 28.01 -1.74 -6.02
CA LEU A 249 27.38 -0.42 -6.14
C LEU A 249 28.36 0.75 -5.96
N THR A 250 29.44 0.57 -5.18
CA THR A 250 30.48 1.60 -5.10
C THR A 250 31.16 1.85 -6.45
N GLY A 251 31.31 0.79 -7.26
CA GLY A 251 31.85 0.88 -8.63
C GLY A 251 30.91 1.57 -9.62
N GLU A 252 29.64 1.75 -9.28
CA GLU A 252 28.61 2.39 -10.13
C GLU A 252 28.37 3.87 -9.78
N HIS A 253 29.31 4.49 -9.05
CA HIS A 253 29.25 5.89 -8.64
C HIS A 253 27.97 6.24 -7.84
N ILE A 254 27.55 5.41 -6.89
CA ILE A 254 26.50 5.78 -5.91
C ILE A 254 27.02 6.89 -4.97
N ASP A 255 26.18 7.89 -4.68
CA ASP A 255 26.54 9.03 -3.81
C ASP A 255 26.26 8.80 -2.32
N LEU A 256 25.32 7.90 -1.99
CA LEU A 256 24.91 7.60 -0.62
C LEU A 256 24.22 6.25 -0.56
N ILE A 257 24.62 5.39 0.37
CA ILE A 257 23.94 4.13 0.67
C ILE A 257 23.24 4.25 2.01
N GLU A 258 21.91 4.12 2.01
CA GLU A 258 21.12 4.03 3.22
C GLU A 258 20.91 2.57 3.62
N ILE A 259 21.38 2.21 4.81
CA ILE A 259 21.14 0.93 5.45
C ILE A 259 19.80 0.98 6.21
N SER A 260 18.93 0.04 5.85
CA SER A 260 17.69 -0.29 6.54
C SER A 260 17.59 -1.82 6.75
N GLY A 261 16.48 -2.33 7.26
CA GLY A 261 16.27 -3.78 7.31
C GLY A 261 14.83 -4.23 7.40
N GLY A 262 14.60 -5.49 7.03
CA GLY A 262 13.30 -6.17 7.07
C GLY A 262 12.48 -6.05 5.79
N SER A 263 11.32 -6.70 5.78
CA SER A 263 10.32 -6.68 4.70
C SER A 263 8.91 -6.67 5.30
N TYR A 264 7.84 -6.48 4.51
CA TYR A 264 6.47 -6.61 5.05
C TYR A 264 6.19 -8.01 5.64
N GLU A 265 6.93 -9.03 5.21
CA GLU A 265 6.81 -10.42 5.66
C GLU A 265 7.64 -10.73 6.92
N SER A 266 8.68 -9.94 7.16
CA SER A 266 9.52 -9.98 8.36
C SER A 266 9.90 -8.55 8.73
N PRO A 267 8.95 -7.75 9.27
CA PRO A 267 9.17 -6.32 9.40
C PRO A 267 10.06 -6.04 10.62
N ALA A 268 11.37 -6.10 10.42
CA ALA A 268 12.34 -5.53 11.36
C ALA A 268 11.99 -4.06 11.67
N MET A 269 11.43 -3.32 10.70
CA MET A 269 10.86 -1.98 10.87
C MET A 269 9.67 -1.90 11.84
N MET A 270 8.81 -2.91 11.95
CA MET A 270 7.64 -2.91 12.85
C MET A 270 7.94 -3.47 14.26
N GLY A 271 9.16 -3.98 14.46
CA GLY A 271 9.63 -4.50 15.75
C GLY A 271 9.21 -5.92 16.00
N ARG A 272 10.19 -6.83 16.01
CA ARG A 272 10.04 -8.13 16.63
C ARG A 272 9.61 -7.96 18.11
N PRO A 273 8.84 -8.91 18.67
CA PRO A 273 8.47 -8.89 20.08
C PRO A 273 9.68 -9.32 20.92
N VAL A 274 10.68 -8.45 21.04
CA VAL A 274 11.65 -8.45 22.13
C VAL A 274 11.26 -7.29 23.04
N THR A 275 11.43 -7.49 24.35
CA THR A 275 10.98 -6.63 25.45
C THR A 275 11.06 -5.12 25.18
N VAL A 276 10.00 -4.40 25.54
CA VAL A 276 9.54 -3.14 24.92
C VAL A 276 10.46 -1.92 25.17
N ALA A 277 11.40 -1.97 26.11
CA ALA A 277 12.41 -0.92 26.34
C ALA A 277 13.78 -1.23 25.69
N ASP A 278 14.09 -2.51 25.44
CA ASP A 278 15.35 -2.94 24.85
C ASP A 278 15.30 -2.94 23.31
N SER A 279 14.10 -3.02 22.73
CA SER A 279 13.90 -3.21 21.27
C SER A 279 14.39 -2.06 20.38
N THR A 280 14.41 -0.81 20.85
CA THR A 280 14.86 0.34 20.04
C THR A 280 16.38 0.46 20.08
N ARG A 281 16.98 0.39 21.26
CA ARG A 281 18.45 0.37 21.43
C ARG A 281 19.08 -0.85 20.75
N ALA A 282 18.45 -2.02 20.86
CA ALA A 282 18.90 -3.23 20.16
C ALA A 282 18.80 -3.10 18.64
N ARG A 283 17.83 -2.34 18.12
CA ARG A 283 17.70 -2.08 16.68
C ARG A 283 18.73 -1.07 16.19
N GLU A 284 18.91 0.03 16.92
CA GLU A 284 19.97 1.01 16.67
C GLU A 284 21.33 0.30 16.62
N ALA A 285 21.64 -0.48 17.66
CA ALA A 285 22.87 -1.26 17.74
C ALA A 285 23.01 -2.24 16.57
N TYR A 286 21.97 -3.01 16.25
CA TYR A 286 22.03 -3.98 15.15
C TYR A 286 22.38 -3.32 13.80
N PHE A 287 21.74 -2.21 13.44
CA PHE A 287 22.04 -1.55 12.16
C PHE A 287 23.40 -0.85 12.16
N LEU A 288 23.84 -0.34 13.30
CA LEU A 288 25.17 0.24 13.45
C LEU A 288 26.27 -0.83 13.39
N ASP A 289 26.05 -1.99 13.99
CA ASP A 289 26.98 -3.12 13.92
C ASP A 289 27.15 -3.56 12.45
N TYR A 290 26.04 -3.72 11.73
CA TYR A 290 26.10 -4.01 10.29
C TYR A 290 26.74 -2.87 9.48
N ALA A 291 26.46 -1.60 9.81
CA ALA A 291 27.08 -0.45 9.13
C ALA A 291 28.61 -0.43 9.31
N ARG A 292 29.11 -0.83 10.49
CA ARG A 292 30.56 -1.00 10.73
C ARG A 292 31.15 -2.11 9.88
N GLU A 293 30.46 -3.24 9.74
CA GLU A 293 30.92 -4.35 8.91
C GLU A 293 30.96 -3.99 7.43
N VAL A 294 29.94 -3.30 6.93
CA VAL A 294 29.83 -2.92 5.51
C VAL A 294 30.68 -1.70 5.15
N ARG A 295 31.18 -0.94 6.13
CA ARG A 295 32.04 0.25 5.91
C ARG A 295 33.20 -0.02 4.97
N GLN A 296 33.89 -1.15 5.14
CA GLN A 296 35.03 -1.50 4.28
C GLN A 296 34.60 -1.69 2.82
N ALA A 297 33.46 -2.34 2.59
CA ALA A 297 32.91 -2.53 1.25
C ALA A 297 32.38 -1.23 0.62
N ALA A 298 31.88 -0.31 1.44
CA ALA A 298 31.39 1.00 0.99
C ALA A 298 32.53 1.98 0.63
N GLY A 299 33.74 1.75 1.14
CA GLY A 299 34.89 2.64 0.90
C GLY A 299 34.59 4.07 1.34
N ASP A 300 34.72 5.01 0.39
CA ASP A 300 34.44 6.44 0.60
C ASP A 300 32.97 6.82 0.37
N VAL A 301 32.14 5.90 -0.13
CA VAL A 301 30.71 6.16 -0.29
C VAL A 301 30.08 6.36 1.10
N PRO A 302 29.44 7.49 1.37
CA PRO A 302 28.82 7.75 2.66
C PRO A 302 27.72 6.74 2.99
N LEU A 303 27.66 6.34 4.25
CA LEU A 303 26.63 5.45 4.79
C LEU A 303 25.62 6.23 5.62
N ALA A 304 24.35 6.17 5.22
CA ALA A 304 23.24 6.59 6.05
C ALA A 304 22.67 5.38 6.82
N VAL A 305 22.29 5.55 8.09
CA VAL A 305 21.63 4.51 8.87
C VAL A 305 20.27 4.99 9.35
N THR A 306 19.22 4.24 9.02
CA THR A 306 17.86 4.50 9.47
C THR A 306 17.35 3.31 10.26
N GLY A 307 17.06 3.48 11.54
CA GLY A 307 16.57 2.34 12.32
C GLY A 307 16.51 2.51 13.83
N GLY A 308 15.68 3.43 14.31
CA GLY A 308 15.31 3.47 15.72
C GLY A 308 15.81 4.69 16.49
N PHE A 309 16.78 5.44 15.96
CA PHE A 309 17.40 6.61 16.61
C PHE A 309 16.41 7.52 17.33
N ARG A 310 16.56 7.61 18.66
CA ARG A 310 15.73 8.48 19.53
C ARG A 310 16.47 9.58 20.24
N THR A 311 17.73 9.38 20.59
CA THR A 311 18.47 10.34 21.43
C THR A 311 19.59 10.99 20.68
N ARG A 312 19.78 12.29 20.92
CA ARG A 312 20.86 13.07 20.33
C ARG A 312 22.21 12.44 20.65
N SER A 313 22.44 12.03 21.89
CA SER A 313 23.70 11.38 22.29
C SER A 313 24.00 10.13 21.46
N ALA A 314 23.02 9.27 21.19
CA ALA A 314 23.23 8.06 20.40
C ALA A 314 23.57 8.39 18.94
N MET A 315 22.91 9.40 18.36
CA MET A 315 23.17 9.86 17.01
C MET A 315 24.57 10.50 16.90
N SER A 316 24.94 11.34 17.87
CA SER A 316 26.26 11.97 17.95
C SER A 316 27.37 10.94 18.08
N VAL A 317 27.17 9.89 18.89
CA VAL A 317 28.14 8.79 19.00
C VAL A 317 28.27 8.06 17.68
N ALA A 318 27.16 7.68 17.03
CA ALA A 318 27.18 6.95 15.77
C ALA A 318 27.89 7.69 14.62
N VAL A 319 27.77 9.03 14.58
CA VAL A 319 28.49 9.87 13.60
C VAL A 319 29.94 10.10 14.03
N GLY A 320 30.17 10.41 15.32
CA GLY A 320 31.50 10.71 15.85
C GLY A 320 32.46 9.51 15.82
N SER A 321 31.95 8.29 15.98
CA SER A 321 32.72 7.05 15.84
C SER A 321 32.98 6.65 14.38
N GLY A 322 32.26 7.25 13.42
CA GLY A 322 32.32 6.88 12.01
C GLY A 322 31.51 5.63 11.64
N ASP A 323 30.68 5.11 12.55
CA ASP A 323 29.79 3.96 12.30
C ASP A 323 28.82 4.26 11.14
N CYS A 324 28.39 5.52 11.03
CA CYS A 324 27.66 6.04 9.88
C CYS A 324 28.07 7.49 9.61
N ASP A 325 27.84 7.96 8.38
CA ASP A 325 28.09 9.36 8.00
C ASP A 325 26.83 10.22 8.15
N VAL A 326 25.65 9.61 8.07
CA VAL A 326 24.34 10.27 8.13
C VAL A 326 23.35 9.44 8.96
N VAL A 327 22.59 10.09 9.83
CA VAL A 327 21.53 9.47 10.63
C VAL A 327 20.17 9.75 10.00
N GLY A 328 19.40 8.71 9.70
CA GLY A 328 18.05 8.82 9.16
C GLY A 328 16.95 8.77 10.21
N LEU A 329 16.04 9.74 10.17
CA LEU A 329 14.89 9.88 11.06
C LEU A 329 13.58 9.62 10.30
N GLY A 330 12.85 8.59 10.73
CA GLY A 330 11.51 8.26 10.22
C GLY A 330 10.41 8.79 11.14
N ARG A 331 9.80 7.92 11.96
CA ARG A 331 8.68 8.24 12.87
C ARG A 331 8.82 9.55 13.66
N PRO A 332 9.98 9.87 14.29
CA PRO A 332 10.16 11.16 14.95
C PRO A 332 9.88 12.37 14.05
N ALA A 333 10.29 12.32 12.79
CA ALA A 333 10.08 13.41 11.82
C ALA A 333 8.60 13.60 11.43
N ALA A 334 7.73 12.61 11.67
CA ALA A 334 6.29 12.74 11.46
C ALA A 334 5.60 13.53 12.58
N VAL A 335 6.20 13.59 13.77
CA VAL A 335 5.64 14.23 14.97
C VAL A 335 6.35 15.54 15.29
N VAL A 336 7.67 15.57 15.09
CA VAL A 336 8.54 16.73 15.29
C VAL A 336 9.16 17.07 13.92
N THR A 337 8.46 17.87 13.12
CA THR A 337 8.90 18.25 11.77
C THR A 337 10.21 19.01 11.77
N ALA A 338 10.56 19.68 12.87
CA ALA A 338 11.84 20.38 13.05
C ALA A 338 12.91 19.57 13.81
N SER A 339 12.93 18.24 13.64
CA SER A 339 13.86 17.37 14.38
C SER A 339 15.34 17.74 14.16
N GLY A 340 15.72 18.16 12.95
CA GLY A 340 17.11 18.53 12.64
C GLY A 340 17.59 19.72 13.49
N HIS A 341 16.83 20.81 13.48
CA HIS A 341 17.07 21.96 14.36
C HIS A 341 17.04 21.57 15.84
N ALA A 342 16.08 20.74 16.26
CA ALA A 342 15.95 20.34 17.65
C ALA A 342 17.21 19.59 18.17
N LEU A 343 17.82 18.77 17.32
CA LEU A 343 19.05 18.03 17.64
C LEU A 343 20.31 18.89 17.51
N ILE A 344 20.42 19.72 16.47
CA ILE A 344 21.60 20.56 16.24
C ILE A 344 21.74 21.64 17.31
N ARG A 345 20.64 22.30 17.67
CA ARG A 345 20.61 23.37 18.67
C ARG A 345 20.61 22.87 20.12
N ASP A 346 20.71 21.55 20.31
CA ASP A 346 20.66 20.88 21.61
C ASP A 346 19.40 21.20 22.43
N SER A 347 18.29 21.51 21.75
CA SER A 347 17.01 21.81 22.40
C SER A 347 16.20 20.55 22.72
N ALA A 348 16.63 19.38 22.25
CA ALA A 348 16.03 18.09 22.56
C ALA A 348 17.09 16.98 22.63
N GLU A 349 17.30 16.40 23.82
CA GLU A 349 18.11 15.18 23.96
C GLU A 349 17.38 13.95 23.42
N ARG A 350 16.04 13.94 23.42
CA ARG A 350 15.23 12.83 22.93
C ARG A 350 14.10 13.33 22.03
N LEU A 351 13.94 12.68 20.88
CA LEU A 351 12.81 12.90 19.99
C LEU A 351 11.67 11.93 20.33
N GLU A 352 10.61 12.50 20.89
CA GLU A 352 9.39 11.76 21.23
C GLU A 352 8.64 11.33 19.96
N SER A 353 8.20 10.08 19.94
CA SER A 353 7.19 9.61 18.98
C SER A 353 6.46 8.45 19.66
N PRO A 354 5.16 8.59 19.90
CA PRO A 354 4.41 7.57 20.61
C PRO A 354 4.40 6.28 19.80
N ARG A 355 4.39 5.14 20.50
CA ARG A 355 4.09 3.85 19.88
C ARG A 355 2.62 3.56 20.10
N ILE A 356 1.88 3.48 19.02
CA ILE A 356 0.44 3.31 19.07
C ILE A 356 0.09 1.83 19.01
N THR A 357 -0.64 1.37 20.02
CA THR A 357 -1.07 -0.03 20.13
C THR A 357 -2.47 -0.11 20.73
N LEU A 358 -3.18 -1.21 20.49
CA LEU A 358 -4.46 -1.50 21.13
C LEU A 358 -4.31 -1.96 22.59
N GLY A 359 -3.07 -2.15 23.09
CA GLY A 359 -2.80 -2.61 24.45
C GLY A 359 -3.26 -4.05 24.75
N LEU A 360 -3.59 -4.84 23.72
CA LEU A 360 -4.21 -6.16 23.90
C LEU A 360 -3.20 -7.24 24.34
N PRO A 361 -3.58 -8.13 25.28
CA PRO A 361 -2.75 -9.26 25.68
C PRO A 361 -2.59 -10.29 24.55
N LYS A 362 -1.51 -11.10 24.60
CA LYS A 362 -1.13 -12.07 23.54
C LYS A 362 -2.25 -13.05 23.14
N LYS A 363 -3.20 -13.34 24.04
CA LYS A 363 -4.38 -14.18 23.78
C LYS A 363 -5.28 -13.65 22.66
N TYR A 364 -5.21 -12.36 22.34
CA TYR A 364 -5.90 -11.74 21.20
C TYR A 364 -4.95 -11.48 20.03
N SER A 365 -4.10 -12.46 19.70
CA SER A 365 -3.03 -12.35 18.69
C SER A 365 -3.51 -11.79 17.34
N ALA A 366 -4.71 -12.15 16.89
CA ALA A 366 -5.30 -11.68 15.64
C ALA A 366 -5.72 -10.20 15.64
N LEU A 367 -6.05 -9.62 16.80
CA LEU A 367 -6.30 -8.18 16.93
C LEU A 367 -4.99 -7.44 17.20
N LYS A 368 -4.10 -8.07 17.97
CA LYS A 368 -2.76 -7.54 18.25
C LYS A 368 -1.90 -7.38 16.98
N SER A 369 -2.10 -8.21 15.96
CA SER A 369 -1.44 -8.04 14.66
C SER A 369 -1.83 -6.74 13.94
N LEU A 370 -2.90 -6.06 14.37
CA LEU A 370 -3.29 -4.74 13.84
C LEU A 370 -2.49 -3.59 14.47
N ASP A 371 -1.76 -3.81 15.57
CA ASP A 371 -0.99 -2.75 16.24
C ASP A 371 0.00 -2.07 15.28
N GLY A 372 0.67 -2.85 14.41
CA GLY A 372 1.59 -2.28 13.42
C GLY A 372 0.89 -1.42 12.36
N ALA A 373 -0.29 -1.85 11.88
CA ALA A 373 -1.08 -1.09 10.92
C ALA A 373 -1.65 0.19 11.55
N LEU A 374 -2.08 0.11 12.82
CA LEU A 374 -2.57 1.27 13.57
C LEU A 374 -1.45 2.27 13.84
N ASP A 375 -0.26 1.81 14.25
CA ASP A 375 0.93 2.65 14.43
C ASP A 375 1.31 3.37 13.14
N LEU A 376 1.38 2.63 12.02
CA LEU A 376 1.65 3.19 10.71
C LEU A 376 0.61 4.24 10.30
N GLN A 377 -0.68 3.92 10.44
CA GLN A 377 -1.76 4.83 10.07
C GLN A 377 -1.77 6.08 10.95
N TRP A 378 -1.53 5.96 12.26
CA TRP A 378 -1.49 7.11 13.16
C TRP A 378 -0.37 8.08 12.77
N HIS A 379 0.83 7.57 12.43
CA HIS A 379 1.92 8.43 11.98
C HIS A 379 1.61 9.04 10.60
N THR A 380 0.95 8.30 9.71
CA THR A 380 0.51 8.82 8.41
C THR A 380 -0.51 9.95 8.57
N ASP A 381 -1.43 9.84 9.55
CA ASP A 381 -2.39 10.91 9.86
C ASP A 381 -1.67 12.21 10.27
N GLN A 382 -0.53 12.13 10.96
CA GLN A 382 0.26 13.32 11.31
C GLN A 382 0.78 14.05 10.05
N LEU A 383 1.26 13.29 9.07
CA LEU A 383 1.69 13.85 7.78
C LEU A 383 0.52 14.52 7.05
N HIS A 384 -0.67 13.92 7.14
CA HIS A 384 -1.88 14.46 6.52
C HIS A 384 -2.37 15.73 7.21
N LEU A 385 -2.25 15.83 8.54
CA LEU A 385 -2.54 17.07 9.25
C LEU A 385 -1.66 18.21 8.76
N VAL A 386 -0.35 17.96 8.63
CA VAL A 386 0.61 18.94 8.12
C VAL A 386 0.33 19.30 6.66
N GLY A 387 0.11 18.30 5.79
CA GLY A 387 -0.25 18.56 4.40
C GLY A 387 -1.54 19.38 4.24
N ASN A 388 -2.50 19.21 5.14
CA ASN A 388 -3.72 20.01 5.18
C ASN A 388 -3.53 21.43 5.76
N GLY A 389 -2.30 21.79 6.18
CA GLY A 389 -1.95 23.10 6.71
C GLY A 389 -2.06 23.24 8.22
N GLY A 390 -2.21 22.14 8.96
CA GLY A 390 -2.13 22.12 10.43
C GLY A 390 -0.75 21.71 10.94
N ASP A 391 -0.66 21.49 12.25
CA ASP A 391 0.52 20.92 12.90
C ASP A 391 0.30 19.43 13.23
N PRO A 392 1.37 18.66 13.48
CA PRO A 392 1.22 17.35 14.10
C PRO A 392 0.45 17.44 15.43
N ASP A 393 -0.42 16.48 15.69
CA ASP A 393 -1.19 16.31 16.93
C ASP A 393 -0.74 15.02 17.65
N PRO A 394 0.28 15.09 18.53
CA PRO A 394 0.72 13.96 19.35
C PRO A 394 -0.39 13.41 20.27
N GLY A 395 -1.41 14.22 20.58
CA GLY A 395 -2.55 13.86 21.42
C GLY A 395 -3.72 13.23 20.64
N ARG A 396 -3.56 13.00 19.33
CA ARG A 396 -4.64 12.52 18.45
C ARG A 396 -5.25 11.22 18.99
N PRO A 397 -6.56 11.19 19.29
CA PRO A 397 -7.19 10.01 19.87
C PRO A 397 -7.33 8.88 18.84
N LEU A 398 -7.10 7.63 19.28
CA LEU A 398 -7.04 6.45 18.41
C LEU A 398 -8.30 6.22 17.57
N TRP A 399 -9.48 6.55 18.11
CA TRP A 399 -10.74 6.37 17.38
C TRP A 399 -10.80 7.24 16.11
N LYS A 400 -10.15 8.43 16.09
CA LYS A 400 -10.05 9.25 14.89
C LYS A 400 -9.18 8.56 13.85
N THR A 401 -8.04 8.00 14.24
CA THR A 401 -7.19 7.19 13.35
C THR A 401 -7.94 5.97 12.81
N THR A 402 -8.67 5.25 13.65
CA THR A 402 -9.50 4.12 13.22
C THR A 402 -10.58 4.55 12.22
N ALA A 403 -11.23 5.69 12.46
CA ALA A 403 -12.24 6.24 11.56
C ALA A 403 -11.63 6.67 10.21
N THR A 404 -10.48 7.36 10.23
CA THR A 404 -9.74 7.74 9.02
C THR A 404 -9.26 6.50 8.26
N MET A 405 -8.80 5.46 8.96
CA MET A 405 -8.42 4.17 8.37
C MET A 405 -9.61 3.51 7.65
N LEU A 406 -10.79 3.51 8.25
CA LEU A 406 -12.03 2.99 7.64
C LEU A 406 -12.45 3.80 6.41
N GLN A 407 -12.34 5.13 6.48
CA GLN A 407 -12.67 6.02 5.37
C GLN A 407 -11.70 5.83 4.18
N ARG A 408 -10.40 5.70 4.47
CA ARG A 408 -9.34 5.64 3.43
C ARG A 408 -9.18 4.26 2.81
N ASN A 409 -9.24 3.21 3.64
CA ASN A 409 -8.94 1.84 3.22
C ASN A 409 -10.21 0.98 3.05
N GLY A 410 -11.40 1.55 3.32
CA GLY A 410 -12.66 0.82 3.38
C GLY A 410 -12.73 -0.18 4.56
N VAL A 411 -13.86 -0.87 4.71
CA VAL A 411 -14.08 -1.89 5.76
C VAL A 411 -13.15 -3.10 5.64
N ASP A 412 -12.45 -3.24 4.50
CA ASP A 412 -11.54 -4.35 4.23
C ASP A 412 -10.27 -4.34 5.11
N ALA A 413 -9.89 -3.19 5.66
CA ALA A 413 -8.76 -3.06 6.57
C ALA A 413 -8.92 -3.83 7.91
N PHE A 414 -10.14 -4.25 8.26
CA PHE A 414 -10.45 -5.01 9.48
C PHE A 414 -10.72 -6.50 9.23
N ARG A 415 -10.56 -7.00 7.99
CA ARG A 415 -10.69 -8.44 7.73
C ARG A 415 -9.48 -9.18 8.29
N SER A 416 -9.62 -9.66 9.52
CA SER A 416 -8.81 -10.77 10.06
C SER A 416 -8.94 -11.98 9.13
N ARG A 417 -7.98 -12.14 8.22
CA ARG A 417 -7.79 -13.38 7.44
C ARG A 417 -7.05 -14.39 8.31
N ARG A 418 -7.82 -15.16 9.10
CA ARG A 418 -7.28 -16.30 9.85
C ARG A 418 -6.97 -17.47 8.92
N GLY A 419 -5.86 -18.13 9.23
CA GLY A 419 -5.32 -19.31 8.58
C GLY A 419 -6.30 -20.49 8.51
N SER A 420 -6.07 -21.28 7.48
CA SER A 420 -6.81 -22.48 7.10
C SER A 420 -6.53 -23.66 8.02
N THR A 421 -7.40 -23.87 9.02
CA THR A 421 -7.75 -25.21 9.53
C THR A 421 -9.14 -25.14 10.17
N GLY A 422 -10.16 -25.74 9.54
CA GLY A 422 -11.54 -25.85 10.06
C GLY A 422 -12.60 -25.63 8.97
N PRO A 423 -13.84 -26.11 9.15
CA PRO A 423 -14.68 -26.68 8.10
C PRO A 423 -15.10 -25.68 7.01
N ASP A 424 -15.35 -26.28 5.84
CA ASP A 424 -15.76 -25.75 4.53
C ASP A 424 -16.29 -24.29 4.53
N PRO A 425 -15.65 -23.38 3.78
CA PRO A 425 -16.09 -21.98 3.59
C PRO A 425 -17.58 -21.84 3.22
N ALA A 426 -18.17 -22.83 2.56
CA ALA A 426 -19.59 -22.83 2.19
C ALA A 426 -20.53 -22.93 3.40
N LEU A 427 -20.15 -23.71 4.42
CA LEU A 427 -20.95 -23.93 5.63
C LEU A 427 -21.01 -22.68 6.53
N ARG A 428 -19.90 -21.95 6.69
CA ARG A 428 -19.87 -20.72 7.51
C ARG A 428 -20.54 -19.52 6.84
N LYS A 429 -20.62 -19.53 5.51
CA LYS A 429 -21.39 -18.55 4.74
C LYS A 429 -22.89 -18.81 4.93
N PHE A 430 -23.30 -20.07 4.86
CA PHE A 430 -24.68 -20.51 5.11
C PHE A 430 -25.17 -20.21 6.54
N GLU A 431 -24.32 -20.42 7.56
CA GLU A 431 -24.66 -20.09 8.95
C GLU A 431 -24.82 -18.57 9.20
N ARG A 432 -23.98 -17.75 8.56
CA ARG A 432 -24.07 -16.28 8.63
C ARG A 432 -25.29 -15.74 7.89
N GLU A 433 -25.61 -16.28 6.72
CA GLU A 433 -26.82 -15.94 5.97
C GLU A 433 -28.08 -16.28 6.77
N ARG A 434 -28.10 -17.44 7.47
CA ARG A 434 -29.19 -17.84 8.36
C ARG A 434 -29.28 -16.96 9.60
N PHE A 435 -28.16 -16.49 10.14
CA PHE A 435 -28.12 -15.56 11.28
C PHE A 435 -28.69 -14.18 10.91
N ILE A 436 -28.22 -13.59 9.80
CA ILE A 436 -28.70 -12.29 9.30
C ILE A 436 -30.19 -12.38 8.94
N GLY A 437 -30.61 -13.47 8.28
CA GLY A 437 -32.01 -13.75 7.99
C GLY A 437 -32.87 -13.80 9.25
N ARG A 438 -32.45 -14.58 10.27
CA ARG A 438 -33.26 -14.83 11.48
C ARG A 438 -33.34 -13.62 12.43
N TYR A 439 -32.26 -12.85 12.57
CA TYR A 439 -32.14 -11.84 13.63
C TYR A 439 -32.12 -10.39 13.16
N LEU A 440 -31.97 -10.13 11.85
CA LEU A 440 -31.92 -8.77 11.29
C LEU A 440 -32.98 -8.57 10.21
N ALA A 441 -33.00 -9.40 9.17
CA ALA A 441 -33.93 -9.23 8.04
C ALA A 441 -35.38 -9.57 8.43
N ASN A 442 -35.61 -10.70 9.10
CA ASN A 442 -36.97 -11.13 9.46
C ASN A 442 -37.68 -10.19 10.46
N PRO A 443 -37.02 -9.66 11.51
CA PRO A 443 -37.67 -8.69 12.42
C PRO A 443 -38.01 -7.36 11.73
N VAL A 444 -37.10 -6.84 10.88
CA VAL A 444 -37.32 -5.60 10.12
C VAL A 444 -38.46 -5.77 9.11
N MET A 445 -38.50 -6.90 8.40
CA MET A 445 -39.59 -7.22 7.47
C MET A 445 -40.92 -7.45 8.17
N ARG A 446 -40.93 -8.08 9.35
CA ARG A 446 -42.15 -8.20 10.19
C ARG A 446 -42.63 -6.83 10.68
N GLY A 447 -41.72 -5.93 11.07
CA GLY A 447 -42.05 -4.56 11.46
C GLY A 447 -42.65 -3.74 10.31
N LEU A 448 -42.09 -3.85 9.10
CA LEU A 448 -42.62 -3.19 7.90
C LEU A 448 -43.99 -3.73 7.49
N THR A 449 -44.21 -5.05 7.64
CA THR A 449 -45.51 -5.69 7.36
C THR A 449 -46.57 -5.30 8.40
N ALA A 450 -46.20 -5.23 9.68
CA ALA A 450 -47.07 -4.77 10.76
C ALA A 450 -47.46 -3.28 10.63
N ALA A 451 -46.59 -2.47 10.01
CA ALA A 451 -46.84 -1.06 9.70
C ALA A 451 -47.62 -0.83 8.38
N GLY A 452 -48.17 -1.89 7.77
CA GLY A 452 -48.98 -1.80 6.55
C GLY A 452 -48.19 -1.50 5.26
N VAL A 453 -46.85 -1.56 5.31
CA VAL A 453 -45.99 -1.30 4.15
C VAL A 453 -45.93 -2.56 3.27
N ARG A 454 -46.78 -2.62 2.24
CA ARG A 454 -46.70 -3.67 1.20
C ARG A 454 -45.60 -3.31 0.19
N ILE A 455 -44.39 -3.82 0.40
CA ILE A 455 -43.38 -3.93 -0.65
C ILE A 455 -43.89 -5.00 -1.65
N SER A 456 -43.70 -4.78 -2.96
CA SER A 456 -44.13 -5.64 -4.09
C SER A 456 -44.40 -7.11 -3.76
N SER A 457 -45.44 -7.70 -4.38
CA SER A 457 -45.82 -9.10 -4.27
C SER A 457 -44.60 -10.04 -4.35
N MET A 458 -44.15 -10.52 -3.20
CA MET A 458 -43.16 -11.58 -3.10
C MET A 458 -43.79 -12.84 -3.68
N THR A 459 -43.14 -13.43 -4.67
CA THR A 459 -43.61 -14.62 -5.37
C THR A 459 -42.48 -15.63 -5.51
N ASP A 460 -42.79 -16.85 -5.95
CA ASP A 460 -41.80 -17.88 -6.22
C ASP A 460 -41.57 -18.00 -7.73
N ILE A 461 -40.30 -18.11 -8.14
CA ILE A 461 -39.90 -18.55 -9.47
C ILE A 461 -39.37 -19.98 -9.40
N GLU A 462 -39.81 -20.83 -10.30
CA GLU A 462 -39.27 -22.17 -10.50
C GLU A 462 -38.41 -22.22 -11.76
N THR A 463 -37.21 -22.76 -11.62
CA THR A 463 -36.21 -22.93 -12.68
C THR A 463 -35.68 -24.36 -12.69
N VAL A 464 -35.12 -24.82 -13.82
CA VAL A 464 -34.43 -26.11 -13.90
C VAL A 464 -32.97 -25.92 -13.50
N GLY A 465 -32.51 -26.65 -12.49
CA GLY A 465 -31.14 -26.52 -11.98
C GLY A 465 -30.11 -27.00 -13.00
N ARG A 466 -29.32 -26.11 -13.60
CA ARG A 466 -28.41 -26.44 -14.72
C ARG A 466 -27.45 -27.63 -14.51
N LYS A 467 -26.99 -27.84 -13.27
CA LYS A 467 -26.09 -28.96 -12.92
C LYS A 467 -26.83 -30.23 -12.52
N SER A 468 -28.06 -30.09 -12.02
CA SER A 468 -28.79 -31.19 -11.39
C SER A 468 -29.99 -31.69 -12.19
N GLY A 469 -30.48 -30.93 -13.18
CA GLY A 469 -31.74 -31.21 -13.90
C GLY A 469 -33.02 -31.08 -13.06
N LEU A 470 -32.91 -30.96 -11.74
CA LEU A 470 -34.05 -30.84 -10.82
C LEU A 470 -34.66 -29.44 -10.78
N ALA A 471 -35.97 -29.36 -10.57
CA ALA A 471 -36.69 -28.11 -10.34
C ALA A 471 -36.21 -27.40 -9.05
N ARG A 472 -36.04 -26.08 -9.12
CA ARG A 472 -35.58 -25.21 -8.04
C ARG A 472 -36.52 -24.02 -7.91
N GLN A 473 -37.15 -23.90 -6.74
CA GLN A 473 -38.02 -22.77 -6.41
C GLN A 473 -37.26 -21.76 -5.56
N VAL A 474 -37.33 -20.49 -5.94
CA VAL A 474 -36.65 -19.39 -5.26
C VAL A 474 -37.63 -18.23 -5.08
N PRO A 475 -37.74 -17.64 -3.89
CA PRO A 475 -38.55 -16.45 -3.70
C PRO A 475 -37.90 -15.25 -4.41
N VAL A 476 -38.70 -14.50 -5.15
CA VAL A 476 -38.32 -13.30 -5.90
C VAL A 476 -39.35 -12.20 -5.72
N SER A 477 -38.91 -10.95 -5.82
CA SER A 477 -39.82 -9.82 -5.97
C SER A 477 -40.17 -9.69 -7.44
N ALA A 478 -41.46 -9.64 -7.75
CA ALA A 478 -41.94 -9.49 -9.12
C ALA A 478 -42.97 -8.36 -9.23
N LYS A 479 -42.98 -7.71 -10.40
CA LYS A 479 -44.05 -6.80 -10.81
C LYS A 479 -44.76 -7.39 -12.02
N PHE A 480 -46.00 -7.82 -11.82
CA PHE A 480 -46.82 -8.41 -12.87
C PHE A 480 -47.45 -7.34 -13.77
N ASP A 481 -47.63 -7.69 -15.03
CA ASP A 481 -48.42 -6.94 -16.02
C ASP A 481 -49.28 -7.90 -16.87
N ALA A 482 -49.97 -7.37 -17.88
CA ALA A 482 -50.91 -8.14 -18.70
C ALA A 482 -50.30 -9.34 -19.44
N THR A 483 -48.99 -9.35 -19.67
CA THR A 483 -48.31 -10.36 -20.51
C THR A 483 -47.28 -11.19 -19.76
N GLY A 484 -47.02 -10.89 -18.49
CA GLY A 484 -45.91 -11.51 -17.77
C GLY A 484 -45.55 -10.83 -16.46
N ALA A 485 -44.24 -10.81 -16.17
CA ALA A 485 -43.70 -10.13 -15.00
C ALA A 485 -42.29 -9.59 -15.24
N TRP A 486 -41.94 -8.55 -14.50
CA TRP A 486 -40.56 -8.09 -14.32
C TRP A 486 -40.01 -8.58 -13.00
N ILE A 487 -38.76 -9.03 -13.01
CA ILE A 487 -37.99 -9.48 -11.84
C ILE A 487 -36.61 -8.84 -11.92
N ILE A 488 -35.94 -8.64 -10.78
CA ILE A 488 -34.55 -8.20 -10.74
C ILE A 488 -33.69 -9.31 -10.15
N SER A 489 -32.69 -9.76 -10.91
CA SER A 489 -31.67 -10.67 -10.41
C SER A 489 -30.58 -9.89 -9.70
N GLN A 490 -30.55 -9.98 -8.37
CA GLN A 490 -29.66 -9.18 -7.51
C GLN A 490 -28.16 -9.39 -7.78
N HIS A 491 -27.78 -10.57 -8.27
CA HIS A 491 -26.39 -10.92 -8.63
C HIS A 491 -26.24 -11.26 -10.13
N GLY A 492 -27.24 -10.90 -10.95
CA GLY A 492 -27.25 -11.16 -12.39
C GLY A 492 -27.20 -12.65 -12.72
N THR A 493 -26.53 -12.99 -13.82
CA THR A 493 -26.36 -14.37 -14.30
C THR A 493 -25.58 -15.28 -13.34
N ARG A 494 -24.94 -14.71 -12.30
CA ARG A 494 -24.21 -15.47 -11.27
C ARG A 494 -25.09 -15.93 -10.10
N SER A 495 -26.33 -15.44 -10.00
CA SER A 495 -27.29 -15.95 -9.02
C SER A 495 -27.68 -17.39 -9.35
N GLY A 496 -28.04 -18.20 -8.35
CA GLY A 496 -28.37 -19.62 -8.59
C GLY A 496 -29.48 -19.83 -9.63
N TRP A 497 -30.56 -19.06 -9.53
CA TRP A 497 -31.64 -19.10 -10.52
C TRP A 497 -31.31 -18.30 -11.80
N GLY A 498 -30.50 -17.24 -11.72
CA GLY A 498 -29.99 -16.51 -12.89
C GLY A 498 -29.12 -17.38 -13.80
N ALA A 499 -28.25 -18.21 -13.21
CA ALA A 499 -27.45 -19.17 -13.95
C ALA A 499 -28.32 -20.28 -14.57
N ASN A 500 -29.42 -20.66 -13.92
CA ASN A 500 -30.35 -21.64 -14.46
C ASN A 500 -31.08 -21.09 -15.69
N ILE A 501 -31.62 -19.87 -15.62
CA ILE A 501 -32.35 -19.27 -16.75
C ILE A 501 -31.45 -18.90 -17.95
N ALA A 502 -30.14 -18.75 -17.73
CA ALA A 502 -29.18 -18.56 -18.80
C ALA A 502 -29.02 -19.83 -19.66
N ASP A 503 -29.16 -21.01 -19.05
CA ASP A 503 -29.01 -22.31 -19.71
C ASP A 503 -30.37 -22.87 -20.18
N GLU A 504 -31.42 -22.70 -19.37
CA GLU A 504 -32.81 -23.11 -19.66
C GLU A 504 -33.78 -21.96 -19.34
N PRO A 505 -34.19 -21.17 -20.34
CA PRO A 505 -34.99 -19.97 -20.11
C PRO A 505 -36.46 -20.27 -19.75
N ARG A 506 -36.93 -21.52 -19.84
CA ARG A 506 -38.29 -21.87 -19.40
C ARG A 506 -38.38 -21.85 -17.88
N VAL A 507 -39.35 -21.09 -17.37
CA VAL A 507 -39.61 -20.91 -15.94
C VAL A 507 -41.09 -21.05 -15.63
N ARG A 508 -41.41 -21.21 -14.36
CA ARG A 508 -42.78 -20.98 -13.86
C ARG A 508 -42.73 -19.88 -12.81
N LEU A 509 -43.70 -18.97 -12.84
CA LEU A 509 -43.88 -17.98 -11.78
C LEU A 509 -45.21 -18.22 -11.09
N ARG A 510 -45.21 -18.04 -9.77
CA ARG A 510 -46.44 -18.13 -9.00
C ARG A 510 -47.24 -16.83 -9.12
N VAL A 511 -48.50 -16.91 -9.52
CA VAL A 511 -49.43 -15.77 -9.59
C VAL A 511 -50.63 -16.11 -8.71
N GLY A 512 -50.73 -15.46 -7.55
CA GLY A 512 -51.67 -15.89 -6.51
C GLY A 512 -51.33 -17.31 -6.02
N THR A 513 -52.24 -18.25 -6.19
CA THR A 513 -52.06 -19.66 -5.82
C THR A 513 -51.56 -20.54 -6.96
N GLU A 514 -51.55 -20.04 -8.20
CA GLU A 514 -51.30 -20.83 -9.41
C GLU A 514 -49.89 -20.63 -9.97
N TRP A 515 -49.35 -21.69 -10.59
CA TRP A 515 -48.09 -21.62 -11.32
C TRP A 515 -48.35 -21.34 -12.79
N ARG A 516 -47.83 -20.22 -13.30
CA ARG A 516 -47.91 -19.86 -14.72
C ARG A 516 -46.58 -20.12 -15.41
N PRO A 517 -46.55 -20.95 -16.47
CA PRO A 517 -45.34 -21.14 -17.26
C PRO A 517 -45.04 -19.88 -18.09
N GLY A 518 -43.76 -19.65 -18.33
CA GLY A 518 -43.29 -18.55 -19.16
C GLY A 518 -41.83 -18.69 -19.53
N THR A 519 -41.36 -17.75 -20.35
CA THR A 519 -39.97 -17.69 -20.81
C THR A 519 -39.28 -16.46 -20.22
N ALA A 520 -38.15 -16.67 -19.54
CA ALA A 520 -37.33 -15.63 -18.93
C ALA A 520 -36.23 -15.15 -19.88
N VAL A 521 -36.06 -13.83 -19.97
CA VAL A 521 -35.04 -13.18 -20.80
C VAL A 521 -34.35 -12.09 -19.98
N PHE A 522 -33.01 -12.06 -20.03
CA PHE A 522 -32.23 -10.96 -19.48
C PHE A 522 -32.36 -9.72 -20.35
N VAL A 523 -32.62 -8.57 -19.73
CA VAL A 523 -32.69 -7.28 -20.41
C VAL A 523 -31.50 -6.45 -19.95
N TYR A 524 -30.41 -6.52 -20.70
CA TYR A 524 -29.12 -5.92 -20.33
C TYR A 524 -29.12 -4.40 -20.42
N ASP A 525 -29.94 -3.83 -21.31
CA ASP A 525 -30.02 -2.38 -21.56
C ASP A 525 -31.09 -1.68 -20.69
N ASP A 526 -31.70 -2.38 -19.72
CA ASP A 526 -32.70 -1.79 -18.82
C ASP A 526 -32.05 -0.99 -17.68
N ASP A 527 -32.62 0.16 -17.31
CA ASP A 527 -32.22 0.85 -16.09
C ASP A 527 -32.78 0.10 -14.88
N VAL A 528 -31.93 -0.75 -14.29
CA VAL A 528 -32.29 -1.59 -13.14
C VAL A 528 -32.67 -0.76 -11.90
N THR A 529 -32.15 0.46 -11.77
CA THR A 529 -32.45 1.35 -10.65
C THR A 529 -33.86 1.92 -10.80
N GLU A 530 -34.22 2.40 -12.00
CA GLU A 530 -35.59 2.79 -12.30
C GLU A 530 -36.56 1.60 -12.21
N ARG A 531 -36.14 0.43 -12.66
CA ARG A 531 -36.91 -0.82 -12.53
C ARG A 531 -37.22 -1.13 -11.08
N ALA A 532 -36.23 -1.04 -10.19
CA ALA A 532 -36.40 -1.26 -8.76
C ALA A 532 -37.37 -0.25 -8.13
N ARG A 533 -37.28 1.04 -8.52
CA ARG A 533 -38.24 2.07 -8.08
C ARG A 533 -39.67 1.73 -8.49
N SER A 534 -39.85 1.09 -9.65
CA SER A 534 -41.16 0.71 -10.17
C SER A 534 -41.87 -0.38 -9.34
N PHE A 535 -41.15 -1.09 -8.46
CA PHE A 535 -41.69 -2.15 -7.59
C PHE A 535 -42.27 -1.58 -6.28
N ALA A 536 -42.03 -0.30 -5.97
CA ALA A 536 -42.63 0.39 -4.84
C ALA A 536 -43.90 1.15 -5.26
N SER A 537 -45.02 0.82 -4.62
CA SER A 537 -46.33 1.46 -4.88
C SER A 537 -46.42 2.89 -4.31
N ASN A 538 -45.69 3.20 -3.23
CA ASN A 538 -45.70 4.52 -2.58
C ASN A 538 -44.55 5.42 -3.09
N PRO A 539 -44.84 6.62 -3.63
CA PRO A 539 -43.84 7.56 -4.14
C PRO A 539 -42.76 7.97 -3.12
N LEU A 540 -43.12 8.10 -1.83
CA LEU A 540 -42.19 8.49 -0.76
C LEU A 540 -41.18 7.39 -0.42
N LEU A 541 -41.50 6.13 -0.71
CA LEU A 541 -40.65 4.97 -0.39
C LEU A 541 -39.75 4.54 -1.56
N ARG A 542 -39.93 5.09 -2.77
CA ARG A 542 -39.15 4.71 -3.97
C ARG A 542 -37.65 4.92 -3.79
N ARG A 543 -37.24 6.00 -3.12
CA ARG A 543 -35.81 6.31 -2.89
C ARG A 543 -35.17 5.37 -1.86
N LEU A 544 -35.92 5.02 -0.81
CA LEU A 544 -35.48 4.08 0.23
C LEU A 544 -35.38 2.65 -0.29
N VAL A 545 -36.37 2.18 -1.06
CA VAL A 545 -36.36 0.86 -1.68
C VAL A 545 -35.20 0.76 -2.68
N SER A 546 -34.98 1.79 -3.50
CA SER A 546 -33.83 1.84 -4.43
C SER A 546 -32.50 1.78 -3.69
N ALA A 547 -32.31 2.56 -2.61
CA ALA A 547 -31.07 2.57 -1.84
C ALA A 547 -30.80 1.22 -1.15
N ALA A 548 -31.84 0.59 -0.59
CA ALA A 548 -31.73 -0.75 0.01
C ALA A 548 -31.45 -1.84 -1.04
N PHE A 549 -32.03 -1.73 -2.23
CA PHE A 549 -31.73 -2.63 -3.36
C PHE A 549 -30.28 -2.47 -3.83
N THR A 550 -29.79 -1.24 -4.04
CA THR A 550 -28.41 -0.99 -4.49
C THR A 550 -27.37 -1.45 -3.47
N ALA A 551 -27.64 -1.32 -2.17
CA ALA A 551 -26.71 -1.73 -1.11
C ALA A 551 -26.51 -3.26 -0.98
N LEU A 552 -27.43 -4.07 -1.51
CA LEU A 552 -27.42 -5.53 -1.38
C LEU A 552 -27.00 -6.25 -2.67
N GLN A 553 -26.78 -5.52 -3.76
CA GLN A 553 -26.57 -6.07 -5.09
C GLN A 553 -25.11 -5.92 -5.57
N THR A 554 -24.61 -6.90 -6.33
CA THR A 554 -23.23 -6.88 -6.83
C THR A 554 -23.16 -6.62 -8.33
N THR A 555 -24.11 -7.13 -9.11
CA THR A 555 -24.22 -6.96 -10.57
C THR A 555 -25.68 -7.20 -10.97
N PRO A 556 -26.59 -6.26 -10.68
CA PRO A 556 -28.01 -6.51 -10.85
C PRO A 556 -28.42 -6.45 -12.32
N ILE A 557 -29.36 -7.31 -12.74
CA ILE A 557 -29.87 -7.37 -14.11
C ILE A 557 -31.39 -7.55 -14.07
N SER A 558 -32.11 -6.80 -14.90
CA SER A 558 -33.55 -6.98 -15.09
C SER A 558 -33.85 -8.25 -15.88
N VAL A 559 -34.85 -9.00 -15.43
CA VAL A 559 -35.34 -10.21 -16.09
C VAL A 559 -36.79 -9.99 -16.46
N ARG A 560 -37.09 -10.18 -17.74
CA ARG A 560 -38.46 -10.20 -18.26
C ARG A 560 -38.93 -11.64 -18.35
N VAL A 561 -40.04 -11.96 -17.69
CA VAL A 561 -40.74 -13.24 -17.89
C VAL A 561 -42.00 -12.97 -18.68
N THR A 562 -42.16 -13.63 -19.83
CA THR A 562 -43.37 -13.57 -20.66
C THR A 562 -44.14 -14.86 -20.47
N PHE A 563 -45.43 -14.78 -20.10
CA PHE A 563 -46.25 -15.98 -19.89
C PHE A 563 -46.61 -16.66 -21.21
N ASP A 564 -46.65 -17.98 -21.18
CA ASP A 564 -47.18 -18.78 -22.27
C ASP A 564 -48.69 -18.44 -22.44
N ARG A 565 -49.17 -18.42 -23.69
CA ARG A 565 -50.56 -18.08 -24.01
C ARG A 565 -51.53 -19.19 -23.65
#